data_AF-A0A4U7D639-F1
#
_entry.id   AF-A0A4U7D639-F1
#
_cell.length_a   1.000
_cell.length_b   1.000
_cell.length_c   1.000
_cell.angle_alpha   90.00
_cell.angle_beta   90.00
_cell.angle_gamma   90.00
#
_symmetry.space_group_name_H-M   'P 1'
#
loop_
_entity.id
_entity.type
_entity.pdbx_description
1 polymer ?
#
loop_
_entity_poly.entity_id
_entity_poly.type
_entity_poly.pdbx_seq_one_letter_code
_entity_poly.pdbx_strand_id
1 'polypeptide(L)' 'TFVGAVAHNEIQRYYAAADVFCLPSYHEGFPVVNMEALASGCALVTTRLDAVKEQVTDGEQALLFEPG' A
#
# COMPACT_ATOMS: atom_id res chain seq x y z
N THR A 1 -17.17 -3.70 -4.03
CA THR A 1 -17.71 -4.74 -3.13
C THR A 1 -16.83 -4.84 -1.91
N PHE A 2 -17.40 -5.13 -0.74
CA PHE A 2 -16.64 -5.38 0.50
C PHE A 2 -16.53 -6.88 0.73
N VAL A 3 -15.30 -7.36 1.02
CA VAL A 3 -15.03 -8.78 1.30
C VAL A 3 -15.01 -9.12 2.79
N GLY A 4 -15.06 -8.09 3.65
CA GLY A 4 -15.02 -8.24 5.10
C GLY A 4 -13.64 -8.63 5.61
N ALA A 5 -13.60 -9.18 6.83
CA ALA A 5 -12.37 -9.73 7.37
C ALA A 5 -12.00 -11.02 6.62
N VAL A 6 -10.74 -11.13 6.23
CA VAL A 6 -10.20 -12.30 5.52
C VAL A 6 -9.04 -12.88 6.32
N ALA A 7 -8.78 -14.18 6.17
CA ALA A 7 -7.64 -14.81 6.82
C ALA A 7 -6.34 -14.24 6.24
N HIS A 8 -5.29 -14.14 7.08
CA HIS A 8 -4.03 -13.51 6.67
C HIS A 8 -3.38 -14.19 5.45
N ASN A 9 -3.51 -15.52 5.32
CA ASN A 9 -3.02 -16.29 4.19
C ASN A 9 -3.85 -16.14 2.90
N GLU A 10 -4.97 -15.43 2.94
CA GLU A 10 -5.77 -15.10 1.76
C GLU A 10 -5.49 -13.69 1.25
N ILE A 11 -4.86 -12.83 2.05
CA ILE A 11 -4.56 -11.43 1.70
C ILE A 11 -3.75 -11.35 0.40
N GLN A 12 -2.79 -12.25 0.20
CA GLN A 12 -1.95 -12.28 -1.01
C GLN A 12 -2.79 -12.46 -2.29
N ARG A 13 -3.92 -13.18 -2.21
CA ARG A 13 -4.81 -13.36 -3.38
C ARG A 13 -5.48 -12.06 -3.78
N TYR A 14 -5.74 -11.18 -2.82
CA TYR A 14 -6.32 -9.86 -3.09
C TYR A 14 -5.29 -8.91 -3.67
N TYR A 15 -4.07 -8.90 -3.14
CA TYR A 15 -2.99 -8.13 -3.75
C TYR A 15 -2.70 -8.59 -5.17
N ALA A 16 -2.54 -9.91 -5.40
CA ALA A 16 -2.28 -10.44 -6.74
C ALA A 16 -3.42 -10.21 -7.75
N ALA A 17 -4.63 -9.92 -7.28
CA ALA A 17 -5.79 -9.59 -8.13
C ALA A 17 -5.93 -8.08 -8.38
N ALA A 18 -5.08 -7.23 -7.81
CA ALA A 18 -5.13 -5.78 -7.90
C ALA A 18 -3.91 -5.21 -8.63
N ASP A 19 -4.13 -4.23 -9.50
CA ASP A 19 -3.04 -3.47 -10.13
C ASP A 19 -2.47 -2.40 -9.18
N VAL A 20 -3.29 -1.90 -8.26
CA VAL A 20 -2.97 -0.78 -7.37
C VAL A 20 -3.43 -1.04 -5.94
N PHE A 21 -2.59 -0.71 -4.97
CA PHE A 21 -2.92 -0.66 -3.54
C PHE A 21 -2.96 0.79 -3.04
N CYS A 22 -3.98 1.13 -2.24
CA CYS A 22 -4.17 2.47 -1.72
C CYS A 22 -4.14 2.48 -0.18
N LEU A 23 -3.27 3.31 0.41
CA LEU A 23 -3.13 3.49 1.86
C LEU A 23 -3.20 4.98 2.24
N PRO A 24 -4.40 5.55 2.41
CA PRO A 24 -4.60 6.96 2.74
C PRO A 24 -4.51 7.24 4.25
N SER A 25 -3.51 6.67 4.93
CA SER A 25 -3.32 6.82 6.37
C SER A 25 -2.77 8.20 6.75
N TYR A 26 -3.19 8.71 7.91
CA TYR A 26 -2.66 9.95 8.50
C TYR A 26 -1.37 9.72 9.31
N HIS A 27 -1.20 8.51 9.85
CA HIS A 27 -0.07 8.15 10.69
C HIS A 27 0.36 6.74 10.36
N GLU A 28 1.66 6.56 10.14
CA GLU A 28 2.28 5.27 9.92
C GLU A 28 3.63 5.24 10.62
N GLY A 29 4.00 4.08 11.17
CA GLY A 29 5.32 3.85 11.74
C GLY A 29 6.27 3.28 10.69
N PHE A 30 5.92 2.11 10.14
CA PHE A 30 6.60 1.48 9.02
C PHE A 30 5.61 0.51 8.36
N PRO A 31 4.82 0.94 7.36
CA PRO A 31 3.68 0.18 6.88
C PRO A 31 4.14 -1.03 6.07
N VAL A 32 4.18 -2.21 6.70
CA VAL A 32 4.59 -3.47 6.05
C VAL A 32 3.66 -3.84 4.89
N VAL A 33 2.39 -3.42 4.97
CA VAL A 33 1.39 -3.62 3.91
C VAL A 33 1.78 -2.97 2.57
N ASN A 34 2.57 -1.88 2.58
CA ASN A 34 3.12 -1.31 1.34
C ASN A 34 4.12 -2.26 0.70
N MET A 35 4.99 -2.89 1.50
CA MET A 35 5.96 -3.86 1.03
C MET A 35 5.29 -5.14 0.52
N GLU A 36 4.24 -5.61 1.20
CA GLU A 36 3.45 -6.77 0.76
C GLU A 36 2.76 -6.52 -0.58
N ALA A 37 2.18 -5.33 -0.76
CA ALA A 37 1.56 -4.91 -2.01
C ALA A 37 2.59 -4.81 -3.15
N LEU A 38 3.73 -4.16 -2.92
CA LEU A 38 4.83 -4.08 -3.90
C LEU A 38 5.37 -5.47 -4.27
N ALA A 39 5.59 -6.35 -3.28
CA ALA A 39 6.04 -7.71 -3.52
C ALA A 39 5.04 -8.54 -4.34
N SER A 40 3.77 -8.17 -4.30
CA SER A 40 2.69 -8.78 -5.09
C SER A 40 2.53 -8.14 -6.47
N GLY A 41 3.34 -7.13 -6.81
CA GLY A 41 3.32 -6.44 -8.10
C GLY A 41 2.36 -5.26 -8.19
N CYS A 42 1.77 -4.82 -7.07
CA CYS A 42 0.87 -3.67 -7.06
C CYS A 42 1.66 -2.36 -7.03
N ALA A 43 1.25 -1.39 -7.85
CA ALA A 43 1.68 0.00 -7.66
C ALA A 43 0.98 0.61 -6.43
N LEU A 44 1.62 1.59 -5.78
CA LEU A 44 1.05 2.21 -4.58
C LEU A 44 0.43 3.59 -4.86
N VAL A 45 -0.63 3.91 -4.13
CA VAL A 45 -1.13 5.28 -3.92
C VAL A 45 -1.22 5.51 -2.42
N THR A 46 -0.35 6.34 -1.85
CA THR A 46 -0.23 6.43 -0.39
C THR A 46 0.13 7.84 0.06
N THR A 47 -0.20 8.17 1.30
CA THR A 47 0.12 9.46 1.90
C THR A 47 1.64 9.69 1.96
N ARG A 48 2.10 10.92 1.72
CA ARG A 48 3.50 11.36 1.77
C ARG A 48 3.98 11.51 3.23
N LEU A 49 4.09 10.40 3.93
CA LEU A 49 4.65 10.34 5.29
C LEU A 49 6.15 10.05 5.25
N ASP A 50 6.91 10.48 6.26
CA ASP A 50 8.35 10.21 6.35
C ASP A 50 8.66 8.71 6.30
N ALA A 51 7.92 7.91 7.08
CA ALA A 51 8.01 6.44 7.08
C ALA A 51 7.74 5.80 5.70
N VAL A 52 6.91 6.43 4.86
CA VAL A 52 6.59 5.93 3.51
C VAL A 52 7.69 6.30 2.52
N LYS A 53 8.23 7.52 2.61
CA LYS A 53 9.34 7.98 1.74
C LYS A 53 10.62 7.16 1.89
N GLU A 54 10.79 6.46 3.03
CA GLU A 54 11.89 5.52 3.24
C GLU A 54 11.71 4.19 2.49
N GLN A 55 10.49 3.87 2.05
CA GLN A 55 10.16 2.59 1.41
C GLN A 55 10.09 2.67 -0.12
N VAL A 56 9.75 3.84 -0.67
CA VAL A 56 9.40 3.99 -2.11
C VAL A 56 9.87 5.31 -2.71
N THR A 57 10.05 5.32 -4.02
CA THR A 57 10.29 6.53 -4.82
C THR A 57 8.98 7.00 -5.48
N ASP A 58 8.64 8.26 -5.25
CA ASP A 58 7.47 8.90 -5.85
C ASP A 58 7.61 9.00 -7.38
N GLY A 59 6.61 8.55 -8.12
CA GLY A 59 6.60 8.45 -9.57
C GLY A 59 7.24 7.17 -10.15
N GLU A 60 7.83 6.31 -9.32
CA GLU A 60 8.37 5.01 -9.75
C GLU A 60 7.45 3.86 -9.34
N GLN A 61 7.46 3.49 -8.06
CA GLN A 61 6.61 2.40 -7.53
C GLN A 61 5.33 2.94 -6.87
N ALA A 62 5.29 4.23 -6.55
CA ALA A 62 4.23 4.85 -5.78
C ALA A 62 3.86 6.24 -6.31
N LEU A 63 2.61 6.63 -6.11
CA LEU A 63 2.17 8.03 -6.17
C LEU A 63 1.93 8.53 -4.75
N LEU A 64 2.69 9.55 -4.34
CA LEU A 64 2.60 10.13 -3.00
C LEU A 64 1.76 11.41 -2.98
N PHE A 65 0.84 11.52 -2.02
CA PHE A 65 -0.02 12.70 -1.86
C PHE A 65 -0.01 13.27 -0.44
N GLU A 66 -0.25 14.58 -0.29
CA GLU A 66 -0.34 15.21 1.02
C GLU A 66 -1.64 14.81 1.74
N PRO A 67 -1.62 14.53 3.05
CA PRO A 67 -2.84 14.29 3.81
C PRO A 67 -3.73 15.55 3.81
N GLY A 68 -5.05 15.34 3.74
CA GLY A 68 -6.06 16.41 3.70
C GLY A 68 -6.69 16.73 5.05
#